data_AF-K1VBG7-F1
#
_entry.id   AF-K1VBG7-F1
#
_cell.length_a   1.000
_cell.length_b   1.000
_cell.length_c   1.000
_cell.angle_alpha   90.00
_cell.angle_beta   90.00
_cell.angle_gamma   90.00
#
_symmetry.space_group_name_H-M   'P 1'
#
loop_
_entity.id
_entity.type
_entity.pdbx_description
1 polymer ?
#
loop_
_entity_poly.entity_id
_entity_poly.type
_entity_poly.pdbx_seq_one_letter_code
_entity_poly.pdbx_strand_id
1 'polypeptide(L)'
;MVAVSTPSKTPVEGKKATAKLPSPPPQPVMLKNAGKAAEAACACAKSAMPMRVKRLAPSATIPTRGSALAAGFDLYASRPASVPPRGKAMVDTDISIALPSGTYGRVAPRSGLAAKHSIHTGAGVIDADYRGPLKVILFNLGDEEFKVNEGDRIAQLILEEVRMAPALEVEDLDETVRGQGGFGSTGVGAETKTAPPPEPSA
;
A
#
# COMPACT_ATOMS: atom_id res chain seq x y z
N MET A 1 -29.33 66.94 35.69
CA MET A 1 -29.90 68.13 35.04
C MET A 1 -28.76 69.04 34.61
N VAL A 2 -28.91 69.64 33.44
CA VAL A 2 -28.07 70.66 32.78
C VAL A 2 -26.85 70.15 32.00
N ALA A 3 -26.96 70.37 30.69
CA ALA A 3 -26.00 70.15 29.62
C ALA A 3 -25.25 71.45 29.28
N VAL A 4 -24.05 71.32 28.69
CA VAL A 4 -23.34 72.35 27.90
C VAL A 4 -22.47 71.56 26.90
N SER A 5 -22.66 71.50 25.58
CA SER A 5 -22.88 72.45 24.48
C SER A 5 -21.63 73.23 23.99
N THR A 6 -20.92 72.62 23.01
CA THR A 6 -20.42 73.13 21.70
C THR A 6 -19.50 74.40 21.60
N PRO A 7 -18.99 74.83 20.41
CA PRO A 7 -17.97 74.21 19.52
C PRO A 7 -16.97 75.20 18.83
N SER A 8 -16.11 74.69 17.92
CA SER A 8 -15.45 75.39 16.77
C SER A 8 -14.22 76.30 17.10
N LYS A 9 -13.18 76.50 16.28
CA LYS A 9 -13.01 76.64 14.81
C LYS A 9 -11.55 76.35 14.37
N THR A 10 -11.40 76.03 13.09
CA THR A 10 -10.20 75.78 12.24
C THR A 10 -9.45 77.08 11.81
N PRO A 11 -8.52 77.09 10.81
CA PRO A 11 -7.20 76.45 10.66
C PRO A 11 -6.08 77.45 10.21
N VAL A 12 -4.80 77.07 10.19
CA VAL A 12 -3.81 77.68 9.28
C VAL A 12 -2.80 76.63 8.79
N GLU A 13 -2.76 76.44 7.46
CA GLU A 13 -1.83 75.60 6.71
C GLU A 13 -0.41 76.20 6.63
N GLY A 14 0.59 75.35 6.86
CA GLY A 14 2.01 75.60 6.54
C GLY A 14 2.51 74.57 5.53
N LYS A 15 3.08 75.08 4.43
CA LYS A 15 3.48 74.38 3.19
C LYS A 15 4.66 73.40 3.33
N LYS A 16 4.58 72.36 2.46
CA LYS A 16 5.63 71.70 1.67
C LYS A 16 6.79 71.00 2.38
N ALA A 17 6.85 69.67 2.24
CA ALA A 17 7.82 68.99 1.36
C ALA A 17 7.56 67.46 1.40
N THR A 18 6.94 66.90 0.35
CA THR A 18 6.79 65.46 0.19
C THR A 18 8.07 64.87 -0.39
N ALA A 19 8.90 64.29 0.48
CA ALA A 19 9.97 63.39 0.07
C ALA A 19 9.35 62.08 -0.44
N LYS A 20 9.63 61.75 -1.70
CA LYS A 20 9.19 60.50 -2.34
C LYS A 20 10.04 59.35 -1.79
N LEU A 21 9.46 58.55 -0.89
CA LEU A 21 10.07 57.34 -0.34
C LEU A 21 10.27 56.29 -1.47
N PRO A 22 11.44 55.63 -1.56
CA PRO A 22 11.65 54.58 -2.56
C PRO A 22 10.77 53.35 -2.25
N SER A 23 10.22 52.75 -3.31
CA SER A 23 9.39 51.54 -3.26
C SER A 23 10.15 50.36 -2.64
N PRO A 24 9.46 49.50 -1.85
CA PRO A 24 10.09 48.35 -1.22
C PRO A 24 10.60 47.32 -2.25
N PRO A 25 11.63 46.53 -1.92
CA PRO A 25 12.19 45.53 -2.81
C PRO A 25 11.17 44.41 -3.12
N PRO A 26 11.28 43.74 -4.29
CA PRO A 26 10.39 42.66 -4.65
C PRO A 26 10.53 41.49 -3.67
N GLN A 27 9.41 41.01 -3.14
CA GLN A 27 9.37 39.84 -2.28
C GLN A 27 9.81 38.59 -3.06
N PRO A 28 10.45 37.61 -2.40
CA PRO A 28 10.87 36.37 -3.06
C PRO A 28 9.66 35.63 -3.60
N VAL A 29 9.68 35.36 -4.90
CA VAL A 29 8.67 34.56 -5.59
C VAL A 29 8.74 33.13 -5.04
N MET A 30 7.72 32.72 -4.30
CA MET A 30 7.54 31.33 -3.89
C MET A 30 7.51 30.43 -5.13
N LEU A 31 8.53 29.58 -5.30
CA LEU A 31 8.44 28.45 -6.24
C LEU A 31 7.32 27.51 -5.75
N LYS A 32 6.13 27.66 -6.32
CA LYS A 32 5.01 26.72 -6.16
C LYS A 32 5.29 25.45 -6.95
N ASN A 33 6.18 24.59 -6.46
CA ASN A 33 6.39 23.25 -7.04
C ASN A 33 6.28 22.14 -5.98
N ALA A 34 5.37 22.29 -5.02
CA ALA A 34 5.00 21.22 -4.08
C ALA A 34 3.72 20.46 -4.47
N GLY A 35 3.03 20.87 -5.56
CA GLY A 35 1.75 20.28 -5.98
C GLY A 35 1.84 19.06 -6.90
N LYS A 36 2.89 18.95 -7.73
CA LYS A 36 2.96 17.92 -8.78
C LYS A 36 3.23 16.50 -8.27
N ALA A 37 3.84 16.34 -7.10
CA ALA A 37 4.09 15.02 -6.52
C ALA A 37 2.83 14.41 -5.86
N ALA A 38 1.96 15.25 -5.27
CA ALA A 38 0.70 14.81 -4.68
C ALA A 38 -0.36 14.49 -5.75
N GLU A 39 -0.35 15.23 -6.86
CA GLU A 39 -1.29 15.06 -7.96
C GLU A 39 -1.04 13.77 -8.77
N ALA A 40 0.23 13.34 -8.88
CA ALA A 40 0.61 12.08 -9.51
C ALA A 40 0.18 10.84 -8.71
N ALA A 41 0.12 10.92 -7.38
CA ALA A 41 -0.37 9.84 -6.52
C ALA A 41 -1.90 9.66 -6.59
N CYS A 42 -2.63 10.72 -6.97
CA CYS A 42 -4.09 10.71 -7.09
C CYS A 42 -4.58 10.15 -8.45
N ALA A 43 -3.71 10.14 -9.48
CA ALA A 43 -4.09 9.78 -10.85
C ALA A 43 -4.39 8.28 -11.08
N CYS A 44 -4.11 7.39 -10.12
CA CYS A 44 -4.53 5.98 -10.15
C CYS A 44 -6.01 5.79 -9.75
N ALA A 45 -6.67 6.83 -9.22
CA ALA A 45 -8.06 6.76 -8.73
C ALA A 45 -9.10 6.86 -9.87
N LYS A 46 -8.93 6.12 -10.97
CA LYS A 46 -10.02 5.88 -11.92
C LYS A 46 -11.05 4.98 -11.25
N SER A 47 -12.00 5.60 -10.54
CA SER A 47 -13.27 5.03 -10.04
C SER A 47 -13.19 3.57 -9.55
N ALA A 48 -12.22 3.27 -8.68
CA ALA A 48 -12.25 2.01 -7.95
C ALA A 48 -13.18 2.18 -6.75
N MET A 49 -14.30 1.45 -6.75
CA MET A 49 -15.18 1.36 -5.58
C MET A 49 -14.35 0.99 -4.34
N PRO A 50 -14.60 1.57 -3.16
CA PRO A 50 -13.81 1.26 -1.97
C PRO A 50 -14.04 -0.20 -1.53
N MET A 51 -13.00 -0.82 -0.95
CA MET A 51 -13.17 -2.06 -0.20
C MET A 51 -14.12 -1.81 0.98
N ARG A 52 -15.19 -2.60 1.08
CA ARG A 52 -16.13 -2.52 2.19
C ARG A 52 -15.80 -3.61 3.20
N VAL A 53 -15.87 -3.27 4.48
CA VAL A 53 -15.54 -4.18 5.59
C VAL A 53 -16.69 -4.20 6.59
N LYS A 54 -17.16 -5.40 6.94
CA LYS A 54 -18.15 -5.63 8.00
C LYS A 54 -17.45 -6.33 9.17
N ARG A 55 -17.54 -5.75 10.36
CA ARG A 55 -17.14 -6.43 11.60
C ARG A 55 -18.20 -7.47 11.98
N LEU A 56 -17.73 -8.66 12.36
CA LEU A 56 -18.55 -9.78 12.83
C LEU A 56 -18.54 -9.87 14.36
N ALA A 57 -17.52 -9.30 15.02
CA ALA A 57 -17.38 -9.24 16.47
C ALA A 57 -16.87 -7.84 16.93
N PRO A 58 -17.07 -7.47 18.21
CA PRO A 58 -16.54 -6.23 18.77
C PRO A 58 -15.00 -6.16 18.80
N SER A 59 -14.32 -7.31 18.95
CA SER A 59 -12.85 -7.41 18.94
C SER A 59 -12.24 -7.26 17.54
N ALA A 60 -13.07 -7.30 16.49
CA ALA A 60 -12.60 -7.14 15.12
C ALA A 60 -12.08 -5.72 14.86
N THR A 61 -10.88 -5.62 14.30
CA THR A 61 -10.24 -4.36 13.93
C THR A 61 -10.33 -4.14 12.42
N ILE A 62 -10.69 -2.91 12.01
CA ILE A 62 -10.74 -2.55 10.59
C ILE A 62 -9.31 -2.53 10.02
N PRO A 63 -9.05 -3.18 8.87
CA PRO A 63 -7.73 -3.18 8.25
C PRO A 63 -7.20 -1.77 7.99
N THR A 64 -5.92 -1.53 8.26
CA THR A 64 -5.29 -0.21 8.10
C THR A 64 -4.05 -0.29 7.23
N ARG A 65 -3.61 0.83 6.65
CA ARG A 65 -2.32 0.91 5.95
C ARG A 65 -1.23 1.40 6.89
N GLY A 66 -0.07 0.76 6.84
CA GLY A 66 1.10 1.16 7.63
C GLY A 66 1.76 2.46 7.13
N SER A 67 1.55 2.84 5.87
CA SER A 67 2.03 4.09 5.29
C SER A 67 1.13 4.50 4.10
N ALA A 68 1.28 5.74 3.62
CA ALA A 68 0.45 6.28 2.54
C ALA A 68 0.49 5.43 1.24
N LEU A 69 1.66 4.85 0.95
CA LEU A 69 1.90 4.03 -0.24
C LEU A 69 2.07 2.54 0.08
N ALA A 70 1.67 2.10 1.28
CA ALA A 70 1.68 0.69 1.62
C ALA A 70 0.76 -0.09 0.67
N ALA A 71 1.29 -1.16 0.08
CA ALA A 71 0.55 -2.00 -0.86
C ALA A 71 -0.61 -2.76 -0.18
N GLY A 72 -0.40 -3.21 1.06
CA GLY A 72 -1.36 -4.01 1.80
C GLY A 72 -2.04 -3.28 2.95
N PHE A 73 -3.22 -3.76 3.31
CA PHE A 73 -3.91 -3.41 4.56
C PHE A 73 -3.54 -4.44 5.63
N ASP A 74 -2.95 -4.01 6.75
CA ASP A 74 -2.66 -4.87 7.90
C ASP A 74 -3.98 -5.55 8.38
N LEU A 75 -3.93 -6.87 8.54
CA LEU A 75 -4.99 -7.71 9.10
C LEU A 75 -4.67 -8.03 10.56
N TYR A 76 -5.69 -8.00 11.40
CA TYR A 76 -5.58 -8.10 12.85
C TYR A 76 -6.23 -9.38 13.35
N ALA A 77 -5.60 -10.04 14.32
CA ALA A 77 -6.22 -11.14 15.04
C ALA A 77 -7.36 -10.63 15.93
N SER A 78 -8.54 -11.25 15.87
CA SER A 78 -9.68 -10.89 16.71
C SER A 78 -9.75 -11.66 18.03
N ARG A 79 -8.86 -12.66 18.20
CA ARG A 79 -8.73 -13.48 19.41
C ARG A 79 -7.33 -14.09 19.51
N PRO A 80 -6.89 -14.51 20.71
CA PRO A 80 -5.62 -15.19 20.89
C PRO A 80 -5.57 -16.53 20.13
N ALA A 81 -4.38 -16.87 19.62
CA ALA A 81 -4.10 -18.15 18.99
C ALA A 81 -2.63 -18.55 19.21
N SER A 82 -2.31 -19.83 19.07
CA SER A 82 -0.92 -20.29 19.01
C SER A 82 -0.66 -21.05 17.71
N VAL A 83 0.52 -20.81 17.13
CA VAL A 83 0.99 -21.50 15.93
C VAL A 83 2.13 -22.42 16.35
N PRO A 84 1.90 -23.75 16.37
CA PRO A 84 2.91 -24.69 16.87
C PRO A 84 4.17 -24.67 15.99
N PRO A 85 5.35 -24.99 16.55
CA PRO A 85 6.58 -25.17 15.78
C PRO A 85 6.36 -26.11 14.59
N ARG A 86 6.94 -25.77 13.44
CA ARG A 86 6.79 -26.56 12.19
C ARG A 86 5.34 -26.88 11.81
N GLY A 87 4.39 -26.06 12.27
CA GLY A 87 2.97 -26.31 12.13
C GLY A 87 2.20 -25.16 11.51
N LYS A 88 0.88 -25.20 11.65
CA LYS A 88 -0.04 -24.19 11.12
C LYS A 88 -1.20 -23.94 12.06
N ALA A 89 -1.72 -22.72 12.02
CA ALA A 89 -2.96 -22.36 12.69
C ALA A 89 -3.79 -21.43 11.81
N MET A 90 -5.10 -21.48 11.99
CA MET A 90 -6.03 -20.55 11.38
C MET A 90 -6.40 -19.49 12.41
N VAL A 91 -6.08 -18.24 12.11
CA VAL A 91 -6.29 -17.10 12.99
C VAL A 91 -7.47 -16.29 12.45
N ASP A 92 -8.45 -16.03 13.30
CA ASP A 92 -9.64 -15.27 12.93
C ASP A 92 -9.37 -13.77 12.97
N THR A 93 -9.98 -13.06 12.03
CA THR A 93 -9.97 -11.59 12.00
C THR A 93 -11.36 -11.01 12.32
N ASP A 94 -12.39 -11.86 12.40
CA ASP A 94 -13.81 -11.51 12.59
C ASP A 94 -14.29 -10.33 11.74
N ILE A 95 -13.83 -10.29 10.49
CA ILE A 95 -14.33 -9.37 9.46
C ILE A 95 -14.80 -10.16 8.25
N SER A 96 -15.78 -9.60 7.55
CA SER A 96 -16.11 -9.96 6.18
C SER A 96 -15.82 -8.78 5.27
N ILE A 97 -15.37 -9.05 4.05
CA ILE A 97 -14.99 -8.01 3.09
C ILE A 97 -15.78 -8.12 1.80
N ALA A 98 -15.92 -6.99 1.11
CA ALA A 98 -16.33 -6.95 -0.28
C ALA A 98 -15.30 -6.12 -1.05
N LEU A 99 -14.63 -6.78 -2.00
CA LEU A 99 -13.54 -6.21 -2.77
C LEU A 99 -14.07 -5.48 -4.01
N PRO A 100 -13.30 -4.52 -4.56
CA PRO A 100 -13.61 -3.89 -5.83
C PRO A 100 -13.61 -4.93 -6.97
N SER A 101 -14.51 -4.77 -7.94
CA SER A 101 -14.55 -5.63 -9.13
C SER A 101 -13.23 -5.57 -9.91
N GLY A 102 -12.80 -6.70 -10.48
CA GLY A 102 -11.52 -6.81 -11.19
C GLY A 102 -10.31 -7.02 -10.27
N THR A 103 -10.54 -7.21 -8.97
CA THR A 103 -9.47 -7.52 -8.00
C THR A 103 -9.77 -8.80 -7.23
N TYR A 104 -8.74 -9.39 -6.64
CA TYR A 104 -8.89 -10.34 -5.53
C TYR A 104 -8.02 -9.88 -4.35
N GLY A 105 -8.30 -10.41 -3.17
CA GLY A 105 -7.56 -10.09 -1.96
C GLY A 105 -6.48 -11.12 -1.73
N ARG A 106 -5.21 -10.74 -1.88
CA ARG A 106 -4.10 -11.60 -1.51
C ARG A 106 -3.70 -11.41 -0.05
N VAL A 107 -3.83 -12.44 0.77
CA VAL A 107 -3.24 -12.46 2.12
C VAL A 107 -1.74 -12.74 1.99
N ALA A 108 -0.94 -11.75 2.34
CA ALA A 108 0.51 -11.75 2.21
C ALA A 108 1.19 -11.72 3.58
N PRO A 109 2.41 -12.29 3.69
CA PRO A 109 3.16 -12.28 4.93
C PRO A 109 3.67 -10.86 5.24
N ARG A 110 3.82 -10.56 6.53
CA ARG A 110 4.50 -9.35 7.01
C ARG A 110 5.98 -9.66 7.17
N SER A 111 6.86 -8.84 6.59
CA SER A 111 8.32 -9.09 6.60
C SER A 111 8.89 -9.24 8.01
N GLY A 112 8.41 -8.47 8.98
CA GLY A 112 8.86 -8.57 10.37
C GLY A 112 8.55 -9.92 11.01
N LEU A 113 7.38 -10.51 10.72
CA LEU A 113 7.00 -11.82 11.24
C LEU A 113 7.77 -12.95 10.54
N ALA A 114 7.98 -12.82 9.23
CA ALA A 114 8.78 -13.77 8.45
C ALA A 114 10.23 -13.81 8.92
N ALA A 115 10.88 -12.64 9.07
CA ALA A 115 12.30 -12.54 9.40
C ALA A 115 12.62 -12.88 10.86
N LYS A 116 11.73 -12.54 11.81
CA LYS A 116 12.01 -12.69 13.25
C LYS A 116 11.40 -13.94 13.87
N HIS A 117 10.31 -14.45 13.30
CA HIS A 117 9.54 -15.54 13.89
C HIS A 117 9.28 -16.70 12.91
N SER A 118 9.88 -16.66 11.70
CA SER A 118 9.70 -17.68 10.67
C SER A 118 8.23 -17.91 10.29
N ILE A 119 7.40 -16.86 10.35
CA ILE A 119 5.97 -16.94 10.04
C ILE A 119 5.71 -16.64 8.56
N HIS A 120 4.96 -17.54 7.93
CA HIS A 120 4.48 -17.41 6.56
C HIS A 120 2.95 -17.46 6.51
N THR A 121 2.35 -16.99 5.41
CA THR A 121 0.89 -17.04 5.20
C THR A 121 0.54 -18.09 4.16
N GLY A 122 -0.48 -18.90 4.42
CA GLY A 122 -0.99 -19.94 3.54
C GLY A 122 -2.25 -19.55 2.77
N ALA A 123 -2.54 -20.31 1.70
CA ALA A 123 -3.67 -20.12 0.78
C ALA A 123 -3.74 -18.71 0.19
N GLY A 124 -4.31 -17.78 0.94
CA GLY A 124 -4.19 -16.35 0.72
C GLY A 124 -4.90 -15.80 -0.50
N VAL A 125 -5.79 -16.55 -1.16
CA VAL A 125 -6.68 -16.04 -2.22
C VAL A 125 -8.05 -15.79 -1.61
N ILE A 126 -8.47 -14.52 -1.56
CA ILE A 126 -9.80 -14.11 -1.13
C ILE A 126 -10.56 -13.57 -2.34
N ASP A 127 -11.56 -14.32 -2.80
CA ASP A 127 -12.35 -13.97 -3.97
C ASP A 127 -13.20 -12.72 -3.76
N ALA A 128 -13.45 -11.97 -4.83
CA ALA A 128 -14.20 -10.71 -4.76
C ALA A 128 -15.67 -10.88 -4.35
N ASP A 129 -16.24 -12.07 -4.57
CA ASP A 129 -17.60 -12.46 -4.22
C ASP A 129 -17.70 -13.18 -2.87
N TYR A 130 -16.58 -13.48 -2.20
CA TYR A 130 -16.58 -14.05 -0.86
C TYR A 130 -17.15 -13.06 0.18
N ARG A 131 -18.14 -13.50 0.96
CA ARG A 131 -18.77 -12.69 2.04
C ARG A 131 -18.69 -13.35 3.41
N GLY A 132 -18.00 -14.48 3.52
CA GLY A 132 -17.82 -15.18 4.78
C GLY A 132 -16.80 -14.49 5.70
N PRO A 133 -16.51 -15.09 6.87
CA PRO A 133 -15.49 -14.62 7.78
C PRO A 133 -14.09 -14.80 7.16
N LEU A 134 -13.34 -13.70 7.03
CA LEU A 134 -11.94 -13.76 6.62
C LEU A 134 -11.12 -14.39 7.75
N LYS A 135 -10.27 -15.35 7.38
CA LYS A 135 -9.32 -15.99 8.29
C LYS A 135 -7.94 -16.01 7.66
N VAL A 136 -6.91 -15.98 8.48
CA VAL A 136 -5.52 -16.01 8.04
C VAL A 136 -4.92 -17.35 8.45
N ILE A 137 -4.42 -18.10 7.47
CA ILE A 137 -3.66 -19.33 7.75
C ILE A 137 -2.21 -18.91 7.95
N LEU A 138 -1.68 -19.12 9.15
CA LEU A 138 -0.27 -18.92 9.46
C LEU A 138 0.45 -20.27 9.48
N PHE A 139 1.59 -20.31 8.81
CA PHE A 139 2.58 -21.38 8.93
C PHE A 139 3.73 -20.89 9.79
N ASN A 140 4.15 -21.71 10.74
CA ASN A 140 5.35 -21.48 11.51
C ASN A 140 6.44 -22.41 11.00
N LEU A 141 7.43 -21.82 10.33
CA LEU A 141 8.58 -22.53 9.78
C LEU A 141 9.73 -22.61 10.79
N GLY A 142 9.58 -22.05 11.99
CA GLY A 142 10.55 -22.11 13.07
C GLY A 142 10.32 -23.28 14.03
N ASP A 143 11.20 -23.37 15.01
CA ASP A 143 11.22 -24.42 16.04
C ASP A 143 10.61 -23.98 17.38
N GLU A 144 10.17 -22.72 17.48
CA GLU A 144 9.54 -22.14 18.67
C GLU A 144 8.05 -21.87 18.42
N GLU A 145 7.21 -22.00 19.45
CA GLU A 145 5.79 -21.67 19.34
C GLU A 145 5.61 -20.16 19.12
N PHE A 146 4.79 -19.79 18.14
CA PHE A 146 4.44 -18.39 17.91
C PHE A 146 3.07 -18.08 18.52
N LYS A 147 3.05 -17.18 19.51
CA LYS A 147 1.83 -16.72 20.17
C LYS A 147 1.28 -15.49 19.47
N VAL A 148 -0.01 -15.53 19.16
CA VAL A 148 -0.78 -14.42 18.60
C VAL A 148 -1.72 -13.93 19.68
N ASN A 149 -1.69 -12.63 19.97
CA ASN A 149 -2.63 -11.98 20.87
C ASN A 149 -3.75 -11.29 20.06
N GLU A 150 -4.87 -11.02 20.72
CA GLU A 150 -5.91 -10.17 20.15
C GLU A 150 -5.33 -8.79 19.80
N GLY A 151 -5.66 -8.27 18.62
CA GLY A 151 -5.16 -7.00 18.11
C GLY A 151 -3.78 -7.08 17.45
N ASP A 152 -3.10 -8.23 17.45
CA ASP A 152 -1.83 -8.36 16.74
C ASP A 152 -2.04 -8.31 15.23
N ARG A 153 -1.12 -7.62 14.54
CA ARG A 153 -1.09 -7.56 13.07
C ARG A 153 -0.40 -8.79 12.52
N ILE A 154 -1.17 -9.72 11.98
CA ILE A 154 -0.72 -11.08 11.63
C ILE A 154 -0.38 -11.27 10.15
N ALA A 155 -1.01 -10.49 9.27
CA ALA A 155 -0.82 -10.55 7.83
C ALA A 155 -1.16 -9.20 7.20
N GLN A 156 -1.05 -9.08 5.89
CA GLN A 156 -1.55 -7.92 5.16
C GLN A 156 -2.36 -8.38 3.94
N LEU A 157 -3.46 -7.69 3.66
CA LEU A 157 -4.31 -7.92 2.50
C LEU A 157 -3.93 -6.97 1.37
N ILE A 158 -3.44 -7.51 0.26
CA ILE A 158 -3.11 -6.74 -0.95
C ILE A 158 -4.25 -6.91 -1.94
N LEU A 159 -4.76 -5.82 -2.50
CA LEU A 159 -5.75 -5.86 -3.56
C LEU A 159 -5.01 -5.98 -4.88
N GLU A 160 -5.03 -7.16 -5.46
CA GLU A 160 -4.35 -7.42 -6.73
C GLU A 160 -5.34 -7.43 -7.88
N GLU A 161 -5.00 -6.70 -8.93
CA GLU A 161 -5.78 -6.67 -10.17
C GLU A 161 -5.63 -8.00 -10.92
N VAL A 162 -6.75 -8.51 -11.41
CA VAL A 162 -6.80 -9.78 -12.15
C VAL A 162 -7.67 -9.64 -13.40
N ARG A 163 -7.34 -10.45 -14.40
CA ARG A 163 -8.16 -10.58 -15.62
C ARG A 163 -8.93 -11.88 -15.55
N MET A 164 -10.25 -11.78 -15.55
CA MET A 164 -11.16 -12.92 -15.60
C MET A 164 -11.45 -13.24 -17.07
N ALA A 165 -10.54 -13.98 -17.72
CA ALA A 165 -10.70 -14.44 -19.09
C ALA A 165 -11.22 -15.88 -19.13
N PRO A 166 -12.08 -16.26 -20.11
CA PRO A 166 -12.49 -17.64 -20.28
C PRO A 166 -11.29 -18.50 -20.71
N ALA A 167 -11.25 -19.75 -20.24
CA ALA A 167 -10.35 -20.75 -20.78
C ALA A 167 -10.93 -21.29 -22.11
N LEU A 168 -10.11 -21.35 -23.15
CA LEU A 168 -10.46 -21.90 -24.46
C LEU A 168 -9.47 -23.02 -24.79
N GLU A 169 -9.99 -24.20 -25.15
CA GLU A 169 -9.19 -25.33 -25.62
C GLU A 169 -8.78 -25.10 -27.09
N VAL A 170 -7.52 -25.41 -27.42
CA VAL A 170 -6.92 -25.25 -28.76
C VAL A 170 -6.05 -26.47 -29.08
N GLU A 171 -5.82 -26.74 -30.37
CA GLU A 171 -4.97 -27.86 -30.80
C GLU A 171 -3.49 -27.62 -30.48
N ASP A 172 -2.99 -26.40 -30.73
CA ASP A 172 -1.60 -26.01 -30.51
C ASP A 172 -1.47 -24.57 -29.98
N LEU A 173 -0.34 -24.27 -29.33
CA LEU A 173 0.05 -22.93 -28.88
C LEU A 173 1.14 -22.34 -29.77
N ASP A 174 1.28 -21.01 -29.76
CA ASP A 174 2.34 -20.31 -30.48
C ASP A 174 3.73 -20.56 -29.86
N GLU A 175 4.77 -20.59 -30.71
CA GLU A 175 6.14 -20.73 -30.25
C GLU A 175 6.64 -19.42 -29.63
N THR A 176 7.38 -19.53 -28.53
CA THR A 176 8.04 -18.39 -27.88
C THR A 176 9.51 -18.68 -27.67
N VAL A 177 10.32 -17.62 -27.51
CA VAL A 177 11.77 -17.74 -27.19
C VAL A 177 12.00 -18.61 -25.94
N ARG A 178 11.07 -18.61 -24.98
CA ARG A 178 11.18 -19.43 -23.76
C ARG A 178 10.81 -20.90 -24.00
N GLY A 179 9.84 -21.16 -24.89
CA GLY A 179 9.34 -22.51 -25.18
C GLY A 179 9.00 -23.29 -23.90
N GLN A 180 9.56 -24.51 -23.79
CA GLN A 180 9.35 -25.42 -22.66
C GLN A 180 10.28 -25.14 -21.45
N GLY A 181 11.08 -24.06 -21.48
CA GLY A 181 12.03 -23.74 -20.41
C GLY A 181 11.37 -23.29 -19.09
N GLY A 182 11.55 -24.06 -18.02
CA GLY A 182 11.04 -23.77 -16.66
C GLY A 182 12.01 -24.23 -15.56
N PHE A 183 11.63 -24.07 -14.28
CA PHE A 183 12.34 -24.66 -13.13
C PHE A 183 13.85 -24.39 -13.04
N GLY A 184 14.27 -23.16 -13.29
CA GLY A 184 15.70 -22.79 -13.26
C GLY A 184 16.42 -22.98 -14.61
N SER A 185 15.69 -23.08 -15.72
CA SER A 185 16.26 -23.14 -17.08
C SER A 185 17.17 -21.97 -17.46
N THR A 186 17.17 -20.88 -16.70
CA THR A 186 18.05 -19.71 -16.87
C THR A 186 19.32 -19.76 -16.00
N GLY A 187 19.54 -20.84 -15.27
CA GLY A 187 20.66 -21.01 -14.36
C GLY A 187 20.55 -20.20 -13.06
N VAL A 188 21.52 -20.37 -12.17
CA VAL A 188 21.64 -19.69 -10.86
C VAL A 188 22.84 -18.74 -10.79
N GLY A 189 23.58 -18.54 -11.89
CA GLY A 189 24.73 -17.64 -12.00
C GLY A 189 25.16 -17.45 -13.45
N ALA A 190 25.88 -16.36 -13.74
CA ALA A 190 26.44 -16.10 -15.06
C ALA A 190 27.60 -17.06 -15.34
N GLU A 191 27.32 -18.20 -15.98
CA GLU A 191 28.39 -18.99 -16.60
C GLU A 191 28.98 -18.17 -17.75
N THR A 192 30.23 -17.76 -17.60
CA THR A 192 31.04 -17.24 -18.69
C THR A 192 31.20 -18.36 -19.71
N LYS A 193 30.44 -18.28 -20.81
CA LYS A 193 30.76 -19.06 -22.02
C LYS A 193 32.19 -18.70 -22.42
N THR A 194 33.14 -19.57 -22.07
CA THR A 194 34.51 -19.45 -22.56
C THR A 194 34.44 -19.65 -24.07
N ALA A 195 34.89 -18.64 -24.82
CA ALA A 195 34.91 -18.71 -26.27
C ALA A 195 35.71 -19.94 -26.73
N PRO A 196 35.29 -20.61 -27.81
CA PRO A 196 36.08 -21.71 -28.37
C PRO A 196 37.48 -21.22 -28.76
N PRO A 197 38.54 -22.03 -28.54
CA PRO A 197 39.90 -21.64 -28.90
C PRO A 197 40.00 -21.38 -30.41
N PRO A 198 40.82 -20.40 -30.85
CA PRO A 198 40.97 -20.11 -32.26
C PRO A 198 41.55 -21.31 -33.01
N GLU A 199 40.98 -21.60 -34.18
CA GLU A 199 41.44 -22.67 -35.07
C GLU A 199 42.90 -22.45 -35.49
N PRO A 200 43.72 -23.51 -35.61
CA PRO A 200 45.11 -23.38 -36.03
C PRO A 200 45.18 -22.92 -37.49
N SER A 201 45.95 -21.86 -37.74
CA SER A 201 46.24 -21.42 -39.11
C SER A 201 47.06 -22.49 -39.83
N ALA A 202 46.54 -22.96 -40.97
CA ALA A 202 47.28 -23.75 -41.95
C ALA A 202 48.38 -22.93 -42.64
#